data_AF-A0A7X6QFP8-F1
#
_entry.id   AF-A0A7X6QFP8-F1
#
_cell.length_a   1.000
_cell.length_b   1.000
_cell.length_c   1.000
_cell.angle_alpha   90.00
_cell.angle_beta   90.00
_cell.angle_gamma   90.00
#
_symmetry.space_group_name_H-M   'P 1'
#
loop_
_entity.id
_entity.type
_entity.pdbx_description
1 polymer ?
#
loop_
_entity_poly.entity_id
_entity_poly.type
_entity_poly.pdbx_seq_one_letter_code
_entity_poly.pdbx_strand_id
1 'polypeptide(L)'
;MIKCNLINVELEELSLIFKRINSAQDEIEIGLKAHEDYAALVNEINSLDPTDTRRGELLCRDAIEQLEIMWDGEIARMEKEMWEGQLVKIFRKSSMLIETETDYAAG
;
A
#
# COMPACT_ATOMS: atom_id res chain seq x y z
N MET A 1 28.58 12.27 -5.58
CA MET A 1 27.80 11.68 -4.47
C MET A 1 27.01 12.83 -3.85
N ILE A 2 25.72 12.93 -4.14
CA ILE A 2 24.87 14.00 -3.59
C ILE A 2 24.63 13.66 -2.12
N LYS A 3 25.19 14.45 -1.20
CA LYS A 3 24.96 14.29 0.24
C LYS A 3 23.59 14.88 0.56
N CYS A 4 22.64 14.04 0.92
CA CYS A 4 21.35 14.49 1.42
C CYS A 4 21.54 15.06 2.84
N ASN A 5 21.52 16.39 2.99
CA ASN A 5 21.59 17.06 4.29
C ASN A 5 20.17 17.14 4.88
N LEU A 6 19.72 16.07 5.52
CA LEU A 6 18.45 16.06 6.24
C LEU A 6 18.68 16.49 7.69
N ILE A 7 17.87 17.43 8.19
CA ILE A 7 17.85 17.76 9.62
C ILE A 7 17.07 16.69 10.39
N ASN A 8 17.31 16.52 11.70
CA ASN A 8 16.71 15.44 12.50
C ASN A 8 15.19 15.29 12.35
N VAL A 9 14.46 16.41 12.24
CA VAL A 9 13.00 16.42 12.02
C VAL A 9 12.63 15.77 10.67
N GLU A 10 13.38 16.04 9.62
CA GLU A 10 13.15 15.47 8.28
C GLU A 10 13.48 13.96 8.24
N LEU A 11 14.44 13.51 9.05
CA LEU A 11 14.76 12.08 9.20
C LEU A 11 13.62 11.32 9.91
N GLU A 12 13.02 11.92 10.94
CA GLU A 12 11.87 11.32 11.64
C GLU A 12 10.64 11.25 10.73
N GLU A 13 10.35 12.32 9.97
CA GLU A 13 9.29 12.33 8.96
C GLU A 13 9.50 11.27 7.88
N LEU A 14 10.73 11.12 7.36
CA LEU A 14 11.07 10.08 6.39
C LEU A 14 10.88 8.68 6.98
N SER A 15 11.32 8.45 8.22
CA SER A 15 11.13 7.15 8.88
C SER A 15 9.64 6.81 9.01
N LEU A 16 8.79 7.79 9.31
CA LEU A 16 7.35 7.57 9.39
C LEU A 16 6.74 7.23 8.02
N ILE A 17 7.15 7.93 6.96
CA ILE A 17 6.67 7.67 5.60
C ILE A 17 7.06 6.27 5.14
N PHE A 18 8.31 5.85 5.36
CA PHE A 18 8.71 4.48 5.03
C PHE A 18 7.91 3.43 5.80
N LYS A 19 7.65 3.68 7.10
CA LYS A 19 6.80 2.77 7.89
C LYS A 19 5.40 2.66 7.31
N ARG A 20 4.80 3.78 6.88
CA ARG A 20 3.48 3.81 6.25
C ARG A 20 3.45 3.08 4.90
N ILE A 21 4.46 3.29 4.07
CA ILE A 21 4.60 2.57 2.79
C ILE A 21 4.70 1.07 3.04
N ASN A 22 5.53 0.63 3.97
CA ASN A 22 5.70 -0.80 4.27
C ASN A 22 4.39 -1.42 4.80
N SER A 23 3.71 -0.76 5.74
CA SER A 23 2.41 -1.25 6.21
C SER A 23 1.37 -1.33 5.10
N ALA A 24 1.33 -0.34 4.21
CA ALA A 24 0.44 -0.40 3.04
C ALA A 24 0.82 -1.55 2.08
N GLN A 25 2.11 -1.90 1.95
CA GLN A 25 2.54 -3.06 1.17
C GLN A 25 2.08 -4.37 1.79
N ASP A 26 2.13 -4.51 3.12
CA ASP A 26 1.64 -5.70 3.82
C ASP A 26 0.13 -5.91 3.54
N GLU A 27 -0.67 -4.84 3.60
CA GLU A 27 -2.11 -4.90 3.31
C GLU A 27 -2.41 -5.21 1.83
N ILE A 28 -1.60 -4.67 0.89
CA ILE A 28 -1.70 -5.02 -0.53
C ILE A 28 -1.42 -6.52 -0.75
N GLU A 29 -0.43 -7.09 -0.06
CA GLU A 29 -0.12 -8.52 -0.17
C GLU A 29 -1.27 -9.39 0.36
N ILE A 30 -1.90 -8.98 1.46
CA ILE A 30 -3.11 -9.62 2.00
C ILE A 30 -4.25 -9.56 0.96
N GLY A 31 -4.51 -8.40 0.36
CA GLY A 31 -5.53 -8.24 -0.69
C GLY A 31 -5.25 -9.09 -1.93
N LEU A 32 -3.98 -9.18 -2.36
CA LEU A 32 -3.58 -10.04 -3.48
C LEU A 32 -3.81 -11.53 -3.19
N LYS A 33 -3.55 -11.97 -1.95
CA LYS A 33 -3.85 -13.35 -1.55
C LYS A 33 -5.35 -13.62 -1.54
N ALA A 34 -6.17 -12.67 -1.09
CA ALA A 34 -7.63 -12.81 -1.09
C ALA A 34 -8.21 -13.01 -2.50
N HIS A 35 -7.54 -12.54 -3.57
CA HIS A 35 -7.93 -12.88 -4.95
C HIS A 35 -7.84 -14.38 -5.24
N GLU A 36 -6.79 -15.07 -4.76
CA GLU A 36 -6.62 -16.51 -4.97
C GLU A 36 -7.69 -17.29 -4.21
N ASP A 37 -7.95 -16.91 -2.96
CA ASP A 37 -8.98 -17.53 -2.11
C ASP A 37 -10.39 -17.28 -2.68
N TYR A 38 -10.67 -16.06 -3.17
CA TYR A 38 -11.92 -15.75 -3.86
C TYR A 38 -12.13 -16.59 -5.12
N ALA A 39 -11.08 -16.77 -5.94
CA ALA A 39 -11.16 -17.60 -7.14
C ALA A 39 -11.46 -19.06 -6.81
N ALA A 40 -10.87 -19.59 -5.73
CA ALA A 40 -11.18 -20.93 -5.23
C ALA A 40 -12.65 -21.06 -4.80
N LEU A 41 -13.17 -20.07 -4.06
CA LEU A 41 -14.57 -20.03 -3.63
C LEU A 41 -15.54 -19.98 -4.82
N VAL A 42 -15.26 -19.15 -5.83
CA VAL A 42 -16.09 -19.07 -7.04
C VAL A 42 -16.11 -20.41 -7.79
N ASN A 43 -14.97 -21.10 -7.88
CA ASN A 43 -14.93 -22.42 -8.48
C ASN A 43 -15.76 -23.44 -7.70
N GLU A 44 -15.70 -23.40 -6.36
CA GLU A 44 -16.51 -24.26 -5.52
C GLU A 44 -18.01 -23.98 -5.69
N ILE A 45 -18.42 -22.71 -5.68
CA ILE A 45 -19.81 -22.28 -5.92
C ILE A 45 -20.31 -22.79 -7.28
N ASN A 46 -19.50 -22.65 -8.33
CA ASN A 46 -19.88 -23.08 -9.68
C ASN A 46 -19.99 -24.61 -9.82
N SER A 47 -19.33 -25.36 -8.92
CA SER A 47 -19.38 -26.83 -8.90
C SER A 47 -20.48 -27.39 -8.01
N LEU A 48 -21.18 -26.53 -7.26
CA LEU A 48 -22.15 -26.95 -6.25
C LEU A 48 -23.44 -27.47 -6.88
N ASP A 49 -24.01 -28.54 -6.30
CA ASP A 49 -25.36 -28.96 -6.64
C ASP A 49 -26.35 -27.83 -6.30
N PRO A 50 -27.23 -27.41 -7.22
CA PRO A 50 -28.17 -26.32 -6.98
C PRO A 50 -29.13 -26.55 -5.79
N THR A 51 -29.30 -27.79 -5.35
CA THR A 51 -30.12 -28.16 -4.20
C THR A 51 -29.39 -27.97 -2.86
N ASP A 52 -28.05 -27.87 -2.87
CA ASP A 52 -27.25 -27.59 -1.67
C ASP A 52 -27.19 -26.09 -1.34
N THR A 53 -28.37 -25.55 -1.09
CA THR A 53 -28.57 -24.11 -0.84
C THR A 53 -27.84 -23.62 0.41
N ARG A 54 -27.71 -24.48 1.43
CA ARG A 54 -27.05 -24.11 2.68
C ARG A 54 -25.54 -23.99 2.52
N ARG A 55 -24.89 -24.91 1.81
CA ARG A 55 -23.47 -24.78 1.49
C ARG A 55 -23.22 -23.59 0.57
N GLY A 56 -24.09 -23.37 -0.43
CA GLY A 56 -23.99 -22.22 -1.32
C GLY A 56 -24.05 -20.89 -0.59
N GLU A 57 -24.96 -20.74 0.37
CA GLU A 57 -25.06 -19.53 1.20
C GLU A 57 -23.79 -19.28 2.03
N LEU A 58 -23.13 -20.33 2.53
CA LEU A 58 -21.87 -20.20 3.26
C LEU A 58 -20.74 -19.75 2.33
N LEU A 59 -20.59 -20.40 1.17
CA LEU A 59 -19.57 -20.04 0.20
C LEU A 59 -19.72 -18.61 -0.33
N CYS A 60 -20.96 -18.15 -0.54
CA CYS A 60 -21.23 -16.77 -0.92
C CYS A 60 -20.83 -15.77 0.19
N ARG A 61 -21.02 -16.10 1.47
CA ARG A 61 -20.55 -15.25 2.58
C ARG A 61 -19.04 -15.18 2.63
N ASP A 62 -18.37 -16.33 2.54
CA ASP A 62 -16.91 -16.39 2.53
C ASP A 62 -16.35 -15.60 1.33
N ALA A 63 -17.02 -15.66 0.17
CA ALA A 63 -16.63 -14.92 -1.02
C ALA A 63 -16.80 -13.39 -0.85
N ILE A 64 -17.83 -12.95 -0.13
CA ILE A 64 -18.00 -11.53 0.22
C ILE A 64 -16.88 -11.06 1.14
N GLU A 65 -16.50 -11.86 2.14
CA GLU A 65 -15.38 -11.53 3.04
C GLU A 65 -14.07 -11.38 2.25
N GLN A 66 -13.79 -12.26 1.28
CA GLN A 66 -12.61 -12.09 0.42
C GLN A 66 -12.67 -10.81 -0.43
N LEU A 67 -13.85 -10.43 -0.93
CA LEU A 67 -14.03 -9.18 -1.68
C LEU A 67 -13.78 -7.94 -0.80
N GLU A 68 -14.18 -7.97 0.48
CA GLU A 68 -13.90 -6.90 1.44
C GLU A 68 -12.39 -6.77 1.68
N ILE A 69 -11.68 -7.89 1.87
CA ILE A 69 -10.23 -7.90 2.03
C ILE A 69 -9.51 -7.37 0.77
N MET A 70 -9.97 -7.77 -0.42
CA MET A 70 -9.45 -7.25 -1.69
C MET A 70 -9.65 -5.73 -1.79
N TRP A 71 -10.79 -5.23 -1.34
CA TRP A 71 -11.07 -3.79 -1.32
C TRP A 71 -10.15 -3.03 -0.36
N ASP A 72 -9.88 -3.58 0.82
CA ASP A 72 -8.92 -2.99 1.75
C ASP A 72 -7.50 -2.94 1.15
N GLY A 73 -7.08 -3.97 0.44
CA GLY A 73 -5.82 -3.96 -0.33
C GLY A 73 -5.76 -2.86 -1.40
N GLU A 74 -6.88 -2.57 -2.07
CA GLU A 74 -6.98 -1.46 -3.04
C GLU A 74 -6.91 -0.08 -2.37
N ILE A 75 -7.54 0.09 -1.20
CA ILE A 75 -7.37 1.29 -0.38
C ILE A 75 -5.90 1.47 0.02
N ALA A 76 -5.24 0.39 0.46
CA ALA A 76 -3.84 0.42 0.84
C ALA A 76 -2.94 0.79 -0.36
N ARG A 77 -3.27 0.33 -1.58
CA ARG A 77 -2.58 0.76 -2.82
C ARG A 77 -2.66 2.27 -3.03
N MET A 78 -3.85 2.85 -2.87
CA MET A 78 -4.03 4.30 -2.97
C MET A 78 -3.26 5.06 -1.88
N GLU A 79 -3.27 4.55 -0.64
CA GLU A 79 -2.50 5.13 0.47
C GLU A 79 -0.99 5.08 0.20
N LYS A 80 -0.48 3.95 -0.32
CA LYS A 80 0.92 3.80 -0.72
C LYS A 80 1.32 4.83 -1.77
N GLU A 81 0.54 4.98 -2.85
CA GLU A 81 0.80 5.96 -3.92
C GLU A 81 0.86 7.39 -3.37
N MET A 82 -0.03 7.74 -2.43
CA MET A 82 -0.02 9.03 -1.74
C MET A 82 1.29 9.23 -0.96
N TRP A 83 1.71 8.25 -0.14
CA TRP A 83 2.94 8.35 0.66
C TRP A 83 4.20 8.39 -0.19
N GLU A 84 4.26 7.63 -1.29
CA GLU A 84 5.36 7.72 -2.27
C GLU A 84 5.42 9.12 -2.90
N GLY A 85 4.26 9.73 -3.18
CA GLY A 85 4.18 11.12 -3.61
C GLY A 85 4.74 12.11 -2.57
N GLN A 86 4.49 11.88 -1.28
CA GLN A 86 5.07 12.68 -0.20
C GLN A 86 6.59 12.49 -0.09
N LEU A 87 7.07 11.25 -0.21
CA LEU A 87 8.48 10.92 -0.20
C LEU A 87 9.25 11.70 -1.29
N VAL A 88 8.71 11.73 -2.51
CA VAL A 88 9.29 12.51 -3.61
C VAL A 88 9.32 14.01 -3.30
N LYS A 89 8.27 14.56 -2.65
CA LYS A 89 8.24 15.98 -2.26
C LYS A 89 9.34 16.31 -1.25
N ILE A 90 9.57 15.45 -0.24
CA ILE A 90 10.64 15.64 0.74
C ILE A 90 12.00 15.65 0.03
N PHE A 91 12.28 14.64 -0.79
CA PHE A 91 13.56 14.57 -1.51
C PHE A 91 13.79 15.77 -2.44
N ARG A 92 12.75 16.27 -3.12
CA ARG A 92 12.87 17.50 -3.94
C ARG A 92 13.18 18.73 -3.09
N LYS A 93 12.51 18.90 -1.95
CA LYS A 93 12.75 20.01 -1.02
C LYS A 93 14.19 19.96 -0.49
N SER A 94 14.65 18.79 -0.04
CA SER A 94 16.02 18.61 0.44
C SER A 94 17.06 18.81 -0.65
N SER A 95 16.76 18.43 -1.91
CA SER A 95 17.64 18.70 -3.06
C SER A 95 17.76 20.20 -3.37
N MET A 96 16.66 20.96 -3.25
CA MET A 96 16.68 22.43 -3.42
C MET A 96 17.48 23.13 -2.31
N LEU A 97 17.46 22.61 -1.07
CA LEU A 97 18.27 23.17 0.02
C LEU A 97 19.78 23.01 -0.24
N ILE A 98 20.20 21.91 -0.89
CA ILE A 98 21.61 21.67 -1.24
C ILE A 98 22.13 22.70 -2.26
N GLU A 99 21.30 23.07 -3.25
CA GLU A 99 21.70 24.06 -4.27
C GLU A 99 21.85 25.47 -3.67
N THR A 100 21.03 25.84 -2.70
CA THR A 100 21.12 27.16 -2.04
C THR A 100 22.30 27.29 -1.09
N GLU A 101 22.76 26.23 -0.44
CA GLU A 101 23.92 26.29 0.46
C GLU A 101 25.25 26.42 -0.30
N THR A 102 25.33 25.92 -1.54
CA THR A 102 26.55 26.04 -2.36
C THR A 102 26.80 27.45 -2.91
N ASP A 103 25.75 28.26 -3.06
CA ASP A 103 25.89 29.63 -3.58
C ASP A 103 26.33 30.65 -2.52
N TYR A 104 26.06 30.40 -1.23
CA TYR A 104 26.49 31.30 -0.14
C TYR A 104 27.94 31.09 0.32
N ALA A 105 28.61 30.02 -0.09
CA ALA A 105 30.01 29.75 0.26
C ALA A 105 31.02 30.29 -0.78
N ALA A 106 30.55 30.98 -1.83
CA ALA A 106 31.37 31.49 -2.93
C ALA A 106 31.36 33.03 -3.08
N GLY A 107 30.80 33.77 -2.10
CA GLY A 107 30.72 35.23 -2.08
C GLY A 107 31.47 35.89 -0.94
#